data_AF-A0A9P9U522-F1
#
_entry.id   AF-A0A9P9U522-F1
#
_cell.length_a   1.000
_cell.length_b   1.000
_cell.length_c   1.000
_cell.angle_alpha   90.00
_cell.angle_beta   90.00
_cell.angle_gamma   90.00
#
_symmetry.space_group_name_H-M   'P 1'
#
loop_
_entity.id
_entity.type
_entity.pdbx_description
1 polymer ?
#
loop_
_entity_poly.entity_id
_entity_poly.type
_entity_poly.pdbx_seq_one_letter_code
_entity_poly.pdbx_strand_id
1 'polypeptide(L)'
;MEENDKPVFERLHVPKCTREPILHYLRNWKGLAKDFHKTAPIRKAAAQQRQRAKMQQMVMGIPPEMSGFDDMTPTNCELDRDFFDNLGFLPPPDSIAPSVEPALVPLLDACDDSKPGGEKALKAYLDANWKVNVTLIDMEWEKEWRVCEPDHGEADVTPFVHFDPIEVLGHLSAHLPIGQAKVHKDENAIGLISAFFDLLTDTLYYPNRPEMTVEVVLGEMTDFMERLRYNCLEYRSQAAEDGFDPRKFPRAYDRIHLSNVTDYVGGLMNPLLFAAPLLKEPGSSDVRFTVLLNPPKFKTHEQFQAEYALMPSEANITNHFDLKRVPPPPPSMSHPLGSFFEESYFVWQLQPGEKLPWEKLMARPQLERLISQLHELGYPAHWVSGILSSICEGTITTTTRAPTAEVITPQELVFWDVSQGKPPRKLRTLLSDDEVGDGSAAAQAIRNKGIRVVSAFRYMVDTESVNFWLRKDIVDGMLSGPG
;
A
#
# COMPACT_ATOMS: atom_id res chain seq x y z
N MET A 1 22.65 12.02 -25.09
CA MET A 1 21.52 12.83 -24.59
C MET A 1 22.11 14.02 -23.85
N GLU A 2 22.88 14.86 -24.54
CA GLU A 2 23.52 16.04 -23.94
C GLU A 2 23.15 17.33 -24.69
N GLU A 3 22.23 17.28 -25.65
CA GLU A 3 21.69 18.49 -26.27
C GLU A 3 20.18 18.31 -26.45
N ASN A 4 19.42 18.88 -25.51
CA ASN A 4 18.11 19.50 -25.71
C ASN A 4 17.61 19.95 -24.34
N ASP A 5 17.89 21.20 -23.95
CA ASP A 5 17.23 21.92 -22.84
C ASP A 5 15.75 22.23 -23.16
N LYS A 6 15.10 21.41 -23.99
CA LYS A 6 13.66 21.49 -24.22
C LYS A 6 12.99 20.49 -23.29
N PRO A 7 11.92 20.87 -22.58
CA PRO A 7 11.14 19.91 -21.81
C PRO A 7 10.71 18.75 -22.72
N VAL A 8 10.96 17.52 -22.26
CA VAL A 8 10.65 16.27 -23.00
C VAL A 8 9.15 16.17 -23.32
N PHE A 9 8.32 16.79 -22.48
CA PHE A 9 6.89 17.01 -22.67
C PHE A 9 6.50 18.37 -22.09
N GLU A 10 5.75 19.17 -22.85
CA GLU A 10 5.30 20.53 -22.45
C GLU A 10 4.44 20.58 -21.18
N ARG A 11 3.98 19.43 -20.70
CA ARG A 11 3.11 19.28 -19.52
C ARG A 11 3.74 18.53 -18.35
N LEU A 12 4.97 18.05 -18.51
CA LEU A 12 5.67 17.25 -17.49
C LEU A 12 6.81 18.06 -16.89
N HIS A 13 6.62 18.53 -15.66
CA HIS A 13 7.68 19.16 -14.89
C HIS A 13 8.44 18.12 -14.06
N VAL A 14 9.74 17.96 -14.35
CA VAL A 14 10.66 17.16 -13.55
C VAL A 14 11.71 18.09 -12.94
N PRO A 15 11.62 18.39 -11.63
CA PRO A 15 12.59 19.23 -10.92
C PRO A 15 14.01 18.72 -11.09
N LYS A 16 14.99 19.62 -11.23
CA LYS A 16 16.41 19.23 -11.42
C LYS A 16 16.93 18.27 -10.34
N CYS A 17 16.51 18.48 -9.09
CA CYS A 17 16.91 17.62 -7.96
C CYS A 17 16.39 16.17 -8.08
N THR A 18 15.32 15.92 -8.83
CA THR A 18 14.77 14.57 -9.03
C THR A 18 15.26 13.90 -10.32
N ARG A 19 15.88 14.65 -11.25
CA ARG A 19 16.34 14.13 -12.54
C ARG A 19 17.40 13.04 -12.41
N GLU A 20 18.40 13.23 -11.55
CA GLU A 20 19.54 12.30 -11.48
C GLU A 20 19.14 10.90 -10.98
N PRO A 21 18.35 10.75 -9.89
CA PRO A 21 17.80 9.45 -9.52
C PRO A 21 16.94 8.80 -10.61
N ILE A 22 16.11 9.57 -11.33
CA ILE A 22 15.33 9.03 -12.46
C ILE A 22 16.26 8.55 -13.57
N LEU A 23 17.27 9.35 -13.92
CA LEU A 23 18.26 9.01 -14.93
C LEU A 23 19.06 7.76 -14.56
N HIS A 24 19.32 7.53 -13.28
CA HIS A 24 19.95 6.29 -12.80
C HIS A 24 19.14 5.06 -13.21
N TYR A 25 17.83 5.01 -12.95
CA TYR A 25 16.96 3.92 -13.41
C TYR A 25 16.91 3.81 -14.93
N LEU A 26 16.79 4.93 -15.65
CA LEU A 26 16.77 4.93 -17.12
C LEU A 26 18.10 4.44 -17.73
N ARG A 27 19.23 4.77 -17.11
CA ARG A 27 20.56 4.28 -17.52
C ARG A 27 20.71 2.80 -17.21
N ASN A 28 20.19 2.33 -16.09
CA ASN A 28 20.14 0.90 -15.74
C ASN A 28 19.37 0.11 -16.82
N TRP A 29 18.21 0.59 -17.27
CA TRP A 29 17.47 -0.04 -18.37
C TRP A 29 18.24 -0.04 -19.69
N LYS A 30 19.03 1.00 -19.98
CA LYS A 30 19.86 1.07 -21.21
C LYS A 30 21.12 0.20 -21.15
N GLY A 31 21.74 0.06 -19.99
CA GLY A 31 23.05 -0.58 -19.80
C GLY A 31 23.00 -2.03 -19.35
N LEU A 32 22.17 -2.36 -18.36
CA LEU A 32 22.13 -3.68 -17.70
C LEU A 32 21.27 -4.71 -18.45
N ALA A 33 20.46 -4.28 -19.41
CA ALA A 33 19.59 -5.15 -20.20
C ALA A 33 20.33 -6.22 -21.02
N LYS A 34 21.64 -6.05 -21.26
CA LYS A 34 22.41 -7.00 -22.07
C LYS A 34 22.88 -8.23 -21.28
N ASP A 35 23.08 -8.09 -19.98
CA ASP A 35 23.81 -9.08 -19.19
C ASP A 35 22.94 -9.86 -18.20
N PHE A 36 21.79 -9.31 -17.80
CA PHE A 36 21.10 -9.84 -16.63
C PHE A 36 20.16 -11.00 -16.92
N HIS A 37 19.45 -11.05 -18.06
CA HIS A 37 18.52 -12.16 -18.31
C HIS A 37 18.35 -12.51 -19.79
N LYS A 38 18.60 -13.78 -20.14
CA LYS A 38 18.21 -14.35 -21.44
C LYS A 38 16.68 -14.52 -21.48
N THR A 39 16.09 -14.41 -22.66
CA THR A 39 14.64 -14.54 -22.88
C THR A 39 14.08 -15.87 -22.38
N ALA A 40 14.76 -16.98 -22.68
CA ALA A 40 14.28 -18.32 -22.32
C ALA A 40 14.08 -18.55 -20.80
N PRO A 41 15.05 -18.25 -19.91
CA PRO A 41 14.84 -18.30 -18.46
C PRO A 41 13.65 -17.47 -17.97
N ILE A 42 13.51 -16.23 -18.44
CA ILE A 42 12.46 -15.30 -17.97
C ILE A 42 11.08 -15.78 -18.32
N ARG A 43 10.92 -16.21 -19.57
CA ARG A 43 9.67 -16.71 -20.09
C ARG A 43 9.19 -17.94 -19.31
N LYS A 44 10.12 -18.85 -18.96
CA LYS A 44 9.83 -20.00 -18.08
C LYS A 44 9.47 -19.57 -16.67
N ALA A 45 10.20 -18.62 -16.09
CA ALA A 45 9.95 -18.12 -14.75
C ALA A 45 8.57 -17.47 -14.62
N ALA A 46 8.22 -16.61 -15.58
CA ALA A 46 6.94 -15.93 -15.61
C ALA A 46 5.76 -16.93 -15.67
N ALA A 47 5.86 -17.95 -16.53
CA ALA A 47 4.85 -19.01 -16.60
C ALA A 47 4.74 -19.81 -15.28
N GLN A 48 5.88 -20.16 -14.66
CA GLN A 48 5.90 -20.87 -13.38
C GLN A 48 5.35 -20.03 -12.22
N GLN A 49 5.71 -18.75 -12.13
CA GLN A 49 5.21 -17.84 -11.09
C GLN A 49 3.69 -17.68 -11.20
N ARG A 50 3.14 -17.53 -12.42
CA ARG A 50 1.68 -17.50 -12.63
C ARG A 50 0.99 -18.80 -12.23
N GLN A 51 1.54 -19.96 -12.59
CA GLN A 51 1.00 -21.25 -12.16
C GLN A 51 0.99 -21.38 -10.63
N ARG A 52 2.05 -20.91 -9.96
CA ARG A 52 2.12 -20.87 -8.49
C ARG A 52 1.08 -19.92 -7.89
N ALA A 53 0.90 -18.73 -8.46
CA ALA A 53 -0.11 -17.78 -8.00
C ALA A 53 -1.54 -18.36 -8.09
N LYS A 54 -1.90 -18.96 -9.24
CA LYS A 54 -3.19 -19.68 -9.42
C LYS A 54 -3.36 -20.81 -8.39
N MET A 55 -2.30 -21.57 -8.10
CA MET A 55 -2.33 -22.64 -7.10
C MET A 55 -2.47 -22.10 -5.66
N GLN A 56 -1.75 -21.04 -5.30
CA GLN A 56 -1.84 -20.41 -3.99
C GLN A 56 -3.25 -19.87 -3.73
N GLN A 57 -3.90 -19.27 -4.74
CA GLN A 57 -5.29 -18.83 -4.65
C GLN A 57 -6.25 -19.99 -4.34
N MET A 58 -6.12 -21.12 -5.05
CA MET A 58 -6.93 -22.31 -4.78
C MET A 58 -6.73 -22.84 -3.35
N VAL A 59 -5.48 -22.83 -2.85
CA VAL A 59 -5.14 -23.30 -1.50
C VAL A 59 -5.70 -22.38 -0.41
N MET A 60 -5.76 -21.07 -0.65
CA MET A 60 -6.30 -20.09 0.28
C MET A 60 -7.84 -20.11 0.35
N GLY A 61 -8.51 -20.94 -0.47
CA GLY A 61 -9.96 -21.10 -0.46
C GLY A 61 -10.72 -19.83 -0.84
N ILE A 62 -10.06 -18.87 -1.48
CA ILE A 62 -10.68 -17.64 -1.98
C ILE A 62 -11.39 -18.02 -3.29
N PRO A 63 -12.73 -17.92 -3.36
CA PRO A 63 -13.45 -18.14 -4.61
C PRO A 63 -12.93 -17.19 -5.69
N PRO A 64 -12.78 -17.62 -6.96
CA PRO A 64 -12.34 -16.75 -8.05
C PRO A 64 -13.14 -15.43 -8.09
N GLU A 65 -14.45 -15.56 -7.94
CA GLU A 65 -15.48 -14.51 -7.91
C GLU A 65 -15.31 -13.48 -6.76
N MET A 66 -14.64 -13.86 -5.66
CA MET A 66 -14.45 -13.01 -4.47
C MET A 66 -13.03 -12.46 -4.36
N SER A 67 -12.10 -12.93 -5.18
CA SER A 67 -10.72 -12.46 -5.17
C SER A 67 -10.56 -11.07 -5.79
N GLY A 68 -11.58 -10.57 -6.51
CA GLY A 68 -11.45 -9.40 -7.39
C GLY A 68 -10.67 -9.71 -8.67
N PHE A 69 -10.17 -10.94 -8.81
CA PHE A 69 -9.53 -11.52 -9.98
C PHE A 69 -10.45 -12.60 -10.57
N ASP A 70 -11.68 -12.23 -10.94
CA ASP A 70 -12.34 -12.99 -12.00
C ASP A 70 -11.40 -13.03 -13.22
N ASP A 71 -11.56 -13.99 -14.12
CA ASP A 71 -10.86 -13.92 -15.40
C ASP A 71 -11.37 -12.69 -16.15
N MET A 72 -10.75 -11.55 -15.88
CA MET A 72 -11.08 -10.24 -16.45
C MET A 72 -10.51 -10.12 -17.87
N THR A 73 -10.10 -11.23 -18.49
CA THR A 73 -9.64 -11.23 -19.88
C THR A 73 -10.74 -10.62 -20.76
N PRO A 74 -10.45 -9.50 -21.45
CA PRO A 74 -11.43 -8.89 -22.34
C PRO A 74 -11.85 -9.88 -23.43
N THR A 75 -13.09 -9.77 -23.89
CA THR A 75 -13.57 -10.52 -25.06
C THR A 75 -12.66 -10.25 -26.26
N ASN A 76 -12.24 -11.31 -26.96
CA ASN A 76 -11.27 -11.33 -28.07
C ASN A 76 -9.79 -11.36 -27.65
N CYS A 77 -9.48 -11.39 -26.35
CA CYS A 77 -8.10 -11.56 -25.85
C CYS A 77 -7.82 -12.96 -25.31
N GLU A 78 -8.68 -13.94 -25.57
CA GLU A 78 -8.52 -15.32 -25.07
C GLU A 78 -7.26 -15.98 -25.67
N LEU A 79 -6.99 -15.75 -26.95
CA LEU A 79 -5.76 -16.23 -27.59
C LEU A 79 -4.51 -15.54 -27.01
N ASP A 80 -4.58 -14.24 -26.73
CA ASP A 80 -3.49 -13.52 -26.06
C ASP A 80 -3.23 -14.07 -24.67
N ARG A 81 -4.30 -14.40 -23.94
CA ARG A 81 -4.21 -15.05 -22.62
C ARG A 81 -3.50 -16.39 -22.72
N ASP A 82 -3.84 -17.21 -23.70
CA ASP A 82 -3.19 -18.50 -23.92
C ASP A 82 -1.71 -18.35 -24.28
N PHE A 83 -1.37 -17.41 -25.18
CA PHE A 83 0.03 -17.11 -25.52
C PHE A 83 0.79 -16.58 -24.31
N PHE A 84 0.19 -15.71 -23.50
CA PHE A 84 0.84 -15.14 -22.33
C PHE A 84 1.05 -16.18 -21.23
N ASP A 85 0.04 -16.99 -20.92
CA ASP A 85 0.13 -18.00 -19.86
C ASP A 85 1.12 -19.12 -20.20
N ASN A 86 1.11 -19.61 -21.44
CA ASN A 86 1.94 -20.74 -21.85
C ASN A 86 3.34 -20.33 -22.33
N LEU A 87 3.42 -19.19 -23.02
CA LEU A 87 4.66 -18.73 -23.67
C LEU A 87 5.17 -17.41 -23.10
N GLY A 88 4.57 -16.78 -22.09
CA GLY A 88 5.09 -15.53 -21.52
C GLY A 88 5.27 -14.42 -22.54
N PHE A 89 4.40 -14.40 -23.55
CA PHE A 89 4.51 -13.61 -24.77
C PHE A 89 3.13 -13.06 -25.13
N LEU A 90 3.09 -11.80 -25.57
CA LEU A 90 1.90 -11.20 -26.18
C LEU A 90 2.17 -11.03 -27.68
N PRO A 91 1.30 -11.54 -28.56
CA PRO A 91 1.47 -11.35 -29.99
C PRO A 91 1.30 -9.88 -30.40
N PRO A 92 2.06 -9.40 -31.40
CA PRO A 92 1.79 -8.10 -32.02
C PRO A 92 0.45 -8.13 -32.80
N PRO A 93 -0.25 -7.00 -32.95
CA PRO A 93 -1.46 -6.93 -33.75
C PRO A 93 -1.24 -7.34 -35.20
N ASP A 94 -2.21 -7.99 -35.84
CA ASP A 94 -2.14 -8.44 -37.23
C ASP A 94 -1.87 -7.32 -38.24
N SER A 95 -2.30 -6.09 -37.91
CA SER A 95 -2.06 -4.90 -38.70
C SER A 95 -0.58 -4.50 -38.75
N ILE A 96 0.21 -4.90 -37.75
CA ILE A 96 1.61 -4.49 -37.57
C ILE A 96 2.56 -5.67 -37.81
N ALA A 97 2.19 -6.87 -37.35
CA ALA A 97 3.05 -8.07 -37.35
C ALA A 97 3.76 -8.34 -38.69
N PRO A 98 3.10 -8.28 -39.87
CA PRO A 98 3.75 -8.53 -41.16
C PRO A 98 4.84 -7.51 -41.51
N SER A 99 4.73 -6.29 -40.97
CA SER A 99 5.67 -5.21 -41.27
C SER A 99 6.87 -5.19 -40.32
N VAL A 100 6.66 -5.52 -39.04
CA VAL A 100 7.70 -5.43 -38.00
C VAL A 100 8.43 -6.74 -37.78
N GLU A 101 7.74 -7.88 -37.94
CA GLU A 101 8.29 -9.20 -37.65
C GLU A 101 7.69 -10.27 -38.60
N PRO A 102 7.98 -10.20 -39.91
CA PRO A 102 7.34 -11.06 -40.91
C PRO A 102 7.62 -12.56 -40.69
N ALA A 103 8.74 -12.92 -40.08
CA ALA A 103 9.09 -14.31 -39.78
C ALA A 103 8.24 -14.92 -38.64
N LEU A 104 7.60 -14.09 -37.81
CA LEU A 104 6.72 -14.53 -36.73
C LEU A 104 5.33 -14.95 -37.23
N VAL A 105 4.80 -14.28 -38.26
CA VAL A 105 3.46 -14.54 -38.81
C VAL A 105 3.20 -16.02 -39.11
N PRO A 106 4.02 -16.73 -39.93
CA PRO A 106 3.78 -18.14 -40.22
C PRO A 106 3.93 -19.06 -38.99
N LEU A 107 4.61 -18.61 -37.93
CA LEU A 107 4.74 -19.35 -36.68
C LEU A 107 3.48 -19.22 -35.81
N LEU A 108 2.85 -18.04 -35.80
CA LEU A 108 1.55 -17.81 -35.16
C LEU A 108 0.46 -18.62 -35.86
N ASP A 109 0.38 -18.55 -37.20
CA ASP A 109 -0.58 -19.34 -37.99
C ASP A 109 -0.45 -20.86 -37.73
N ALA A 110 0.79 -21.34 -37.55
CA ALA A 110 1.05 -22.75 -37.28
C ALA A 110 0.63 -23.19 -35.86
N CYS A 111 0.58 -22.26 -34.90
CA CYS A 111 0.07 -22.49 -33.55
C CYS A 111 -1.46 -22.57 -33.56
N ASP A 112 -2.13 -21.66 -34.25
CA ASP A 112 -3.60 -21.60 -34.31
C ASP A 112 -4.20 -22.82 -35.04
N ASP A 113 -3.52 -23.32 -36.07
CA ASP A 113 -3.93 -24.52 -36.81
C ASP A 113 -3.74 -25.85 -36.02
N SER A 114 -3.34 -25.80 -34.74
CA SER A 114 -3.03 -26.98 -33.91
C SER A 114 -2.04 -27.96 -34.56
N LYS A 115 -1.13 -27.46 -35.41
CA LYS A 115 -0.14 -28.29 -36.11
C LYS A 115 0.87 -28.86 -35.11
N PRO A 116 1.20 -30.16 -35.16
CA PRO A 116 2.17 -30.76 -34.25
C PRO A 116 3.53 -30.05 -34.33
N GLY A 117 3.93 -29.40 -33.24
CA GLY A 117 5.23 -28.73 -33.13
C GLY A 117 5.24 -27.23 -33.47
N GLY A 118 4.10 -26.62 -33.84
CA GLY A 118 4.00 -25.16 -34.06
C GLY A 118 4.43 -24.36 -32.84
N GLU A 119 3.87 -24.68 -31.67
CA GLU A 119 4.24 -24.03 -30.40
C GLU A 119 5.73 -24.18 -30.06
N LYS A 120 6.32 -25.37 -30.34
CA LYS A 120 7.75 -25.61 -30.11
C LYS A 120 8.62 -24.75 -31.03
N ALA A 121 8.21 -24.58 -32.29
CA ALA A 121 8.92 -23.74 -33.25
C ALA A 121 8.81 -22.25 -32.88
N LEU A 122 7.61 -21.78 -32.53
CA LEU A 122 7.38 -20.42 -32.03
C LEU A 122 8.22 -20.16 -30.78
N LYS A 123 8.20 -21.08 -29.82
CA LYS A 123 9.01 -21.00 -28.59
C LYS A 123 10.50 -20.86 -28.87
N ALA A 124 11.04 -21.67 -29.78
CA ALA A 124 12.45 -21.59 -30.16
C ALA A 124 12.78 -20.27 -30.87
N TYR A 125 11.86 -19.76 -31.68
CA TYR A 125 11.98 -18.47 -32.33
C TYR A 125 12.05 -17.31 -31.33
N LEU A 126 11.11 -17.27 -30.38
CA LEU A 126 11.07 -16.26 -29.32
C LEU A 126 12.36 -16.28 -28.49
N ASP A 127 12.81 -17.47 -28.07
CA ASP A 127 14.03 -17.62 -27.26
C ASP A 127 15.30 -17.12 -27.97
N ALA A 128 15.34 -17.20 -29.31
CA ALA A 128 16.49 -16.80 -30.11
C ALA A 128 16.46 -15.33 -30.56
N ASN A 129 15.28 -14.78 -30.85
CA ASN A 129 15.15 -13.50 -31.54
C ASN A 129 14.55 -12.38 -30.68
N TRP A 130 13.80 -12.72 -29.63
CA TRP A 130 13.13 -11.73 -28.79
C TRP A 130 13.97 -11.33 -27.58
N LYS A 131 13.67 -10.16 -27.02
CA LYS A 131 14.30 -9.63 -25.81
C LYS A 131 13.27 -9.36 -24.75
N VAL A 132 13.69 -9.50 -23.49
CA VAL A 132 12.87 -9.21 -22.32
C VAL A 132 12.63 -7.70 -22.22
N ASN A 133 11.39 -7.31 -21.92
CA ASN A 133 11.10 -5.93 -21.58
C ASN A 133 11.64 -5.61 -20.17
N VAL A 134 12.80 -4.95 -20.12
CA VAL A 134 13.50 -4.63 -18.86
C VAL A 134 12.79 -3.58 -18.01
N THR A 135 11.79 -2.88 -18.54
CA THR A 135 10.99 -1.95 -17.71
C THR A 135 10.09 -2.67 -16.72
N LEU A 136 9.93 -3.99 -16.87
CA LEU A 136 9.13 -4.83 -15.97
C LEU A 136 9.97 -5.46 -14.85
N ILE A 137 11.27 -5.16 -14.78
CA ILE A 137 12.20 -5.75 -13.81
C ILE A 137 12.81 -4.63 -12.99
N ASP A 138 12.65 -4.71 -11.66
CA ASP A 138 13.38 -3.86 -10.73
C ASP A 138 14.76 -4.46 -10.45
N MET A 139 15.72 -4.02 -11.26
CA MET A 139 17.11 -4.50 -11.22
C MET A 139 17.82 -4.21 -9.89
N GLU A 140 17.40 -3.19 -9.14
CA GLU A 140 18.03 -2.82 -7.88
C GLU A 140 17.44 -3.61 -6.72
N TRP A 141 16.11 -3.67 -6.66
CA TRP A 141 15.41 -4.51 -5.72
C TRP A 141 15.89 -5.96 -5.81
N GLU A 142 16.12 -6.49 -7.02
CA GLU A 142 16.67 -7.83 -7.16
C GLU A 142 18.09 -8.01 -6.68
N LYS A 143 18.96 -7.01 -6.87
CA LYS A 143 20.31 -7.06 -6.35
C LYS A 143 20.30 -7.07 -4.82
N GLU A 144 19.46 -6.23 -4.22
CA GLU A 144 19.34 -6.12 -2.75
C GLU A 144 18.65 -7.35 -2.15
N TRP A 145 17.57 -7.85 -2.76
CA TRP A 145 16.87 -9.05 -2.30
C TRP A 145 17.78 -10.27 -2.26
N ARG A 146 18.63 -10.44 -3.29
CA ARG A 146 19.65 -11.52 -3.36
C ARG A 146 20.65 -11.49 -2.20
N VAL A 147 20.86 -10.33 -1.58
CA VAL A 147 21.75 -10.18 -0.41
C VAL A 147 21.02 -10.52 0.89
N CYS A 148 19.71 -10.25 0.97
CA CYS A 148 18.91 -10.38 2.18
C CYS A 148 18.35 -11.80 2.44
N GLU A 149 18.22 -12.65 1.42
CA GLU A 149 17.80 -14.06 1.59
C GLU A 149 18.84 -15.04 1.00
N PRO A 150 19.95 -15.32 1.73
CA PRO A 150 21.02 -16.20 1.25
C PRO A 150 20.63 -17.69 1.18
N ASP A 151 19.52 -18.10 1.82
CA ASP A 151 19.11 -19.50 1.93
C ASP A 151 18.40 -20.04 0.68
N HIS A 152 18.10 -19.17 -0.30
CA HIS A 152 17.73 -19.62 -1.64
C HIS A 152 19.00 -19.93 -2.43
N GLY A 153 19.39 -21.21 -2.41
CA GLY A 153 20.59 -21.71 -3.09
C GLY A 153 20.71 -21.25 -4.55
N GLU A 154 21.93 -21.26 -5.10
CA GLU A 154 22.31 -20.76 -6.43
C GLU A 154 21.43 -21.22 -7.62
N ALA A 155 20.55 -22.20 -7.43
CA ALA A 155 19.60 -22.65 -8.42
C ALA A 155 18.35 -21.74 -8.46
N ASP A 156 18.31 -20.87 -9.47
CA ASP A 156 17.09 -20.25 -10.01
C ASP A 156 16.48 -19.10 -9.19
N VAL A 157 17.30 -18.10 -8.80
CA VAL A 157 16.79 -16.76 -8.49
C VAL A 157 16.33 -16.10 -9.79
N THR A 158 15.15 -16.51 -10.23
CA THR A 158 14.44 -15.90 -11.35
C THR A 158 13.87 -14.55 -10.91
N PRO A 159 13.90 -13.53 -11.78
CA PRO A 159 13.39 -12.22 -11.44
C PRO A 159 11.91 -12.27 -11.09
N PHE A 160 11.45 -11.31 -10.29
CA PHE A 160 10.03 -11.22 -9.95
C PHE A 160 9.28 -10.62 -11.15
N VAL A 161 8.54 -11.45 -11.90
CA VAL A 161 7.86 -11.06 -13.15
C VAL A 161 6.36 -11.32 -13.03
N HIS A 162 5.74 -10.72 -12.01
CA HIS A 162 4.32 -10.89 -11.70
C HIS A 162 3.40 -9.94 -12.49
N PHE A 163 3.95 -9.09 -13.36
CA PHE A 163 3.14 -8.18 -14.15
C PHE A 163 2.29 -8.95 -15.17
N ASP A 164 0.96 -8.77 -15.09
CA ASP A 164 -0.02 -9.32 -16.03
C ASP A 164 -0.65 -8.19 -16.86
N PRO A 165 -0.23 -8.00 -18.12
CA PRO A 165 -0.78 -6.95 -18.99
C PRO A 165 -2.26 -7.16 -19.35
N ILE A 166 -2.75 -8.39 -19.32
CA ILE A 166 -4.14 -8.70 -19.70
C ILE A 166 -5.08 -8.44 -18.52
N GLU A 167 -4.60 -8.64 -17.29
CA GLU A 167 -5.32 -8.20 -16.08
C GLU A 167 -5.53 -6.68 -16.08
N VAL A 168 -4.49 -5.91 -16.41
CA VAL A 168 -4.58 -4.44 -16.56
C VAL A 168 -5.65 -4.07 -17.58
N LEU A 169 -5.67 -4.75 -18.73
CA LEU A 169 -6.68 -4.56 -19.76
C LEU A 169 -8.10 -4.88 -19.28
N GLY A 170 -8.27 -5.93 -18.48
CA GLY A 170 -9.53 -6.28 -17.86
C GLY A 170 -10.07 -5.14 -17.00
N HIS A 171 -9.22 -4.57 -16.14
CA HIS A 171 -9.59 -3.41 -15.33
C HIS A 171 -9.89 -2.16 -16.18
N LEU A 172 -9.10 -1.88 -17.22
CA LEU A 172 -9.36 -0.77 -18.12
C LEU A 172 -10.69 -0.94 -18.86
N SER A 173 -10.99 -2.14 -19.36
CA SER A 173 -12.20 -2.46 -20.11
C SER A 173 -13.46 -2.39 -19.25
N ALA A 174 -13.36 -2.68 -17.95
CA ALA A 174 -14.47 -2.55 -17.00
C ALA A 174 -14.85 -1.08 -16.72
N HIS A 175 -13.89 -0.16 -16.80
CA HIS A 175 -14.09 1.24 -16.38
C HIS A 175 -14.16 2.23 -17.53
N LEU A 176 -13.71 1.83 -18.71
CA LEU A 176 -13.69 2.67 -19.89
C LEU A 176 -14.58 2.07 -20.96
N PRO A 177 -15.18 2.90 -21.83
CA PRO A 177 -15.92 2.42 -22.99
C PRO A 177 -14.96 1.85 -24.06
N ILE A 178 -13.84 1.22 -23.68
CA ILE A 178 -12.94 0.52 -24.60
C ILE A 178 -13.66 -0.71 -25.16
N GLY A 179 -14.49 -1.39 -24.37
CA GLY A 179 -15.36 -2.47 -24.85
C GLY A 179 -16.55 -2.01 -25.72
N GLN A 180 -16.77 -0.70 -25.90
CA GLN A 180 -17.89 -0.11 -26.66
C GLN A 180 -17.44 0.84 -27.78
N ALA A 181 -16.23 1.37 -27.70
CA ALA A 181 -15.57 2.04 -28.81
C ALA A 181 -15.40 1.02 -29.93
N LYS A 182 -15.27 1.51 -31.17
CA LYS A 182 -15.01 0.70 -32.35
C LYS A 182 -13.60 0.08 -32.31
N VAL A 183 -13.24 -0.62 -31.23
CA VAL A 183 -12.15 -1.57 -31.23
C VAL A 183 -12.52 -2.55 -32.35
N HIS A 184 -11.69 -2.59 -33.37
CA HIS A 184 -11.92 -3.52 -34.47
C HIS A 184 -11.97 -4.93 -33.86
N LYS A 185 -12.91 -5.75 -34.33
CA LYS A 185 -13.14 -7.12 -33.85
C LYS A 185 -11.89 -8.03 -33.91
N ASP A 186 -10.84 -7.53 -34.54
CA ASP A 186 -9.58 -8.19 -34.84
C ASP A 186 -8.40 -7.60 -34.02
N GLU A 187 -8.66 -6.76 -33.01
CA GLU A 187 -7.61 -6.21 -32.15
C GLU A 187 -7.31 -7.10 -30.94
N ASN A 188 -6.06 -7.51 -30.86
CA ASN A 188 -5.50 -8.22 -29.73
C ASN A 188 -5.19 -7.27 -28.55
N ALA A 189 -4.66 -7.81 -27.45
CA ALA A 189 -4.36 -7.09 -26.22
C ALA A 189 -3.54 -5.81 -26.45
N ILE A 190 -2.54 -5.85 -27.33
CA ILE A 190 -1.71 -4.68 -27.63
C ILE A 190 -2.53 -3.59 -28.36
N GLY A 191 -3.42 -3.97 -29.27
CA GLY A 191 -4.34 -3.05 -29.93
C GLY A 191 -5.25 -2.32 -28.93
N LEU A 192 -5.83 -3.07 -27.99
CA LEU A 192 -6.65 -2.49 -26.91
C LEU A 192 -5.88 -1.50 -26.02
N ILE A 193 -4.63 -1.84 -25.65
CA ILE A 193 -3.77 -0.92 -24.89
C ILE A 193 -3.51 0.35 -25.71
N SER A 194 -3.26 0.22 -27.02
CA SER A 194 -3.08 1.37 -27.91
C SER A 194 -4.31 2.26 -27.94
N ALA A 195 -5.51 1.68 -28.08
CA ALA A 195 -6.77 2.42 -28.10
C ALA A 195 -7.01 3.21 -26.80
N PHE A 196 -6.58 2.69 -25.65
CA PHE A 196 -6.58 3.43 -24.40
C PHE A 196 -5.69 4.68 -24.47
N PHE A 197 -4.46 4.55 -24.97
CA PHE A 197 -3.54 5.68 -25.10
C PHE A 197 -4.00 6.69 -26.15
N ASP A 198 -4.68 6.26 -27.21
CA ASP A 198 -5.32 7.16 -28.17
C ASP A 198 -6.44 7.96 -27.50
N LEU A 199 -7.32 7.30 -26.75
CA LEU A 199 -8.37 7.99 -25.97
C LEU A 199 -7.78 8.96 -24.95
N LEU A 200 -6.71 8.57 -24.25
CA LEU A 200 -6.01 9.44 -23.32
C LEU A 200 -5.45 10.66 -24.05
N THR A 201 -4.80 10.45 -25.20
CA THR A 201 -4.23 11.51 -26.03
C THR A 201 -5.33 12.48 -26.48
N ASP A 202 -6.42 11.99 -27.07
CA ASP A 202 -7.56 12.80 -27.47
C ASP A 202 -8.14 13.61 -26.30
N THR A 203 -8.22 12.98 -25.13
CA THR A 203 -8.71 13.62 -23.89
C THR A 203 -7.78 14.74 -23.42
N LEU A 204 -6.47 14.58 -23.59
CA LEU A 204 -5.46 15.57 -23.22
C LEU A 204 -5.39 16.74 -24.21
N TYR A 205 -5.64 16.50 -25.50
CA TYR A 205 -5.56 17.51 -26.56
C TYR A 205 -6.92 18.09 -26.98
N TYR A 206 -8.01 17.70 -26.29
CA TYR A 206 -9.34 18.21 -26.59
C TYR A 206 -9.41 19.75 -26.46
N PRO A 207 -9.92 20.48 -27.47
CA PRO A 207 -9.99 21.93 -27.44
C PRO A 207 -10.74 22.47 -26.21
N ASN A 208 -10.25 23.57 -25.63
CA ASN A 208 -10.85 24.28 -24.48
C ASN A 208 -10.78 23.56 -23.12
N ARG A 209 -9.93 22.54 -22.95
CA ARG A 209 -9.66 22.00 -21.61
C ARG A 209 -8.68 22.88 -20.82
N PRO A 210 -8.83 22.95 -19.48
CA PRO A 210 -7.83 23.55 -18.62
C PRO A 210 -6.47 22.89 -18.86
N GLU A 211 -5.39 23.68 -18.81
CA GLU A 211 -4.03 23.16 -18.93
C GLU A 211 -3.77 22.13 -17.82
N MET A 212 -3.42 20.91 -18.20
CA MET A 212 -2.98 19.87 -17.27
C MET A 212 -1.46 19.97 -17.12
N THR A 213 -0.99 20.08 -15.88
CA THR A 213 0.44 19.99 -15.54
C THR A 213 0.66 18.79 -14.63
N VAL A 214 1.69 18.00 -14.94
CA VAL A 214 2.15 16.87 -14.13
C VAL A 214 3.48 17.25 -13.50
N GLU A 215 3.52 17.30 -12.18
CA GLU A 215 4.74 17.52 -11.41
C GLU A 215 5.26 16.19 -10.87
N VAL A 216 6.47 15.80 -11.27
CA VAL A 216 7.11 14.58 -10.80
C VAL A 216 7.95 14.88 -9.58
N VAL A 217 7.60 14.26 -8.46
CA VAL A 217 8.33 14.39 -7.21
C VAL A 217 8.86 13.02 -6.83
N LEU A 218 10.12 12.98 -6.44
CA LEU A 218 10.74 11.80 -5.87
C LEU A 218 11.17 12.12 -4.43
N GLY A 219 10.70 11.32 -3.48
CA GLY A 219 10.99 11.51 -2.06
C GLY A 219 10.14 10.63 -1.17
N GLU A 220 10.36 10.74 0.13
CA GLU A 220 9.53 10.11 1.15
C GLU A 220 8.24 10.94 1.36
N MET A 221 7.11 10.25 1.52
CA MET A 221 5.77 10.86 1.53
C MET A 221 5.61 11.90 2.64
N THR A 222 6.02 11.56 3.87
CA THR A 222 5.85 12.46 5.03
C THR A 222 6.76 13.68 4.95
N ASP A 223 8.04 13.50 4.58
CA ASP A 223 8.98 14.60 4.35
C ASP A 223 8.48 15.54 3.26
N PHE A 224 8.03 15.00 2.12
CA PHE A 224 7.54 15.81 1.03
C PHE A 224 6.29 16.60 1.41
N MET A 225 5.29 15.95 2.02
CA MET A 225 4.03 16.58 2.40
C MET A 225 4.23 17.65 3.46
N GLU A 226 5.11 17.42 4.44
CA GLU A 226 5.37 18.40 5.48
C GLU A 226 6.15 19.62 4.94
N ARG A 227 7.14 19.39 4.07
CA ARG A 227 7.82 20.49 3.37
C ARG A 227 6.88 21.26 2.47
N LEU A 228 5.94 20.58 1.82
CA LEU A 228 4.93 21.23 1.00
C LEU A 228 4.02 22.14 1.86
N ARG A 229 3.57 21.62 3.00
CA ARG A 229 2.73 22.33 3.98
C ARG A 229 3.38 23.62 4.48
N TYR A 230 4.66 23.56 4.85
CA TYR A 230 5.41 24.72 5.37
C TYR A 230 6.15 25.53 4.31
N ASN A 231 5.95 25.22 3.03
CA ASN A 231 6.59 25.92 1.92
C ASN A 231 8.13 25.86 1.96
N CYS A 232 8.66 24.69 2.30
CA CYS A 232 10.09 24.38 2.44
C CYS A 232 10.63 23.52 1.27
N LEU A 233 9.87 23.37 0.18
CA LEU A 233 10.35 22.74 -1.05
C LEU A 233 11.21 23.73 -1.84
N GLU A 234 12.52 23.52 -1.85
CA GLU A 234 13.49 24.44 -2.47
C GLU A 234 13.18 24.71 -3.95
N TYR A 235 12.88 23.66 -4.73
CA TYR A 235 12.61 23.81 -6.17
C TYR A 235 11.32 24.59 -6.44
N ARG A 236 10.35 24.59 -5.51
CA ARG A 236 9.13 25.40 -5.63
C ARG A 236 9.32 26.89 -5.35
N SER A 237 10.51 27.28 -4.86
CA SER A 237 10.91 28.68 -4.69
C SER A 237 11.70 29.23 -5.88
N GLN A 238 12.07 28.38 -6.84
CA GLN A 238 12.88 28.77 -8.00
C GLN A 238 12.03 29.52 -9.03
N ALA A 239 12.68 30.37 -9.83
CA ALA A 239 12.04 31.09 -10.92
C ALA A 239 11.58 30.12 -12.02
N ALA A 240 10.70 30.60 -12.91
CA ALA A 240 10.18 29.80 -13.99
C ALA A 240 11.32 29.28 -14.88
N GLU A 241 11.30 27.97 -15.16
CA GLU A 241 12.27 27.26 -15.98
C GLU A 241 11.53 26.20 -16.81
N ASP A 242 12.02 25.93 -18.02
CA ASP A 242 11.43 24.94 -18.95
C ASP A 242 9.93 25.16 -19.24
N GLY A 243 9.45 26.40 -19.18
CA GLY A 243 8.04 26.74 -19.41
C GLY A 243 7.12 26.55 -18.20
N PHE A 244 7.66 26.11 -17.05
CA PHE A 244 6.89 25.94 -15.81
C PHE A 244 7.26 27.01 -14.79
N ASP A 245 6.30 27.44 -13.97
CA ASP A 245 6.54 28.30 -12.80
C ASP A 245 6.13 27.54 -11.51
N PRO A 246 7.06 26.79 -10.89
CA PRO A 246 6.76 25.96 -9.72
C PRO A 246 6.16 26.72 -8.53
N ARG A 247 6.38 28.05 -8.45
CA ARG A 247 5.82 28.92 -7.42
C ARG A 247 4.29 29.03 -7.52
N LYS A 248 3.72 28.71 -8.69
CA LYS A 248 2.27 28.73 -8.95
C LYS A 248 1.61 27.38 -8.70
N PHE A 249 2.36 26.32 -8.41
CA PHE A 249 1.79 24.99 -8.23
C PHE A 249 0.92 24.92 -6.96
N PRO A 250 -0.19 24.15 -6.99
CA PRO A 250 -1.07 24.00 -5.83
C PRO A 250 -0.32 23.47 -4.61
N ARG A 251 -0.67 23.98 -3.43
CA ARG A 251 -0.15 23.49 -2.13
C ARG A 251 -1.24 22.82 -1.29
N ALA A 252 -2.48 22.92 -1.75
CA ALA A 252 -3.61 22.20 -1.20
C ALA A 252 -4.40 21.57 -2.34
N TYR A 253 -5.03 20.44 -2.08
CA TYR A 253 -5.60 19.56 -3.08
C TYR A 253 -7.03 19.17 -2.74
N ASP A 254 -7.87 19.05 -3.77
CA ASP A 254 -9.21 18.51 -3.61
C ASP A 254 -9.17 16.98 -3.36
N ARG A 255 -8.10 16.31 -3.80
CA ARG A 255 -7.94 14.87 -3.56
C ARG A 255 -6.47 14.50 -3.42
N ILE A 256 -6.18 13.66 -2.42
CA ILE A 256 -4.87 13.04 -2.22
C ILE A 256 -5.06 11.51 -2.27
N HIS A 257 -4.52 10.89 -3.31
CA HIS A 257 -4.59 9.44 -3.50
C HIS A 257 -3.23 8.81 -3.18
N LEU A 258 -3.15 8.05 -2.09
CA LEU A 258 -1.89 7.47 -1.61
C LEU A 258 -1.65 6.04 -2.09
N SER A 259 -2.59 5.44 -2.84
CA SER A 259 -2.52 4.03 -3.20
C SER A 259 -2.34 3.17 -1.93
N ASN A 260 -1.45 2.19 -1.95
CA ASN A 260 -1.06 1.35 -0.81
C ASN A 260 0.17 1.88 -0.05
N VAL A 261 0.60 3.13 -0.26
CA VAL A 261 1.78 3.69 0.44
C VAL A 261 1.65 3.58 1.95
N THR A 262 0.43 3.72 2.48
CA THR A 262 0.12 3.61 3.92
C THR A 262 0.56 2.31 4.55
N ASP A 263 0.61 1.21 3.80
CA ASP A 263 1.09 -0.08 4.31
C ASP A 263 2.56 -0.01 4.74
N TYR A 264 3.35 0.87 4.10
CA TYR A 264 4.79 0.97 4.29
C TYR A 264 5.19 2.12 5.22
N VAL A 265 4.28 3.07 5.47
CA VAL A 265 4.54 4.29 6.25
C VAL A 265 3.73 4.35 7.54
N GLY A 266 3.47 3.23 8.21
CA GLY A 266 2.82 3.26 9.53
C GLY A 266 1.30 3.46 9.54
N GLY A 267 0.63 3.09 8.45
CA GLY A 267 -0.83 2.98 8.38
C GLY A 267 -1.56 4.31 8.46
N LEU A 268 -2.69 4.33 9.16
CA LEU A 268 -3.67 5.43 9.17
C LEU A 268 -3.13 6.76 9.70
N MET A 269 -2.24 6.76 10.71
CA MET A 269 -1.82 8.01 11.36
C MET A 269 -1.13 8.99 10.41
N ASN A 270 -0.30 8.50 9.49
CA ASN A 270 0.47 9.37 8.59
C ASN A 270 -0.41 10.12 7.57
N PRO A 271 -1.41 9.49 6.91
CA PRO A 271 -2.44 10.22 6.17
C PRO A 271 -3.14 11.30 7.00
N LEU A 272 -3.49 11.02 8.25
CA LEU A 272 -4.16 12.00 9.13
C LEU A 272 -3.25 13.21 9.45
N LEU A 273 -1.96 12.97 9.69
CA LEU A 273 -1.01 14.02 10.09
C LEU A 273 -0.44 14.83 8.92
N PHE A 274 -0.16 14.19 7.78
CA PHE A 274 0.62 14.80 6.69
C PHE A 274 -0.21 15.08 5.43
N ALA A 275 -1.12 14.17 5.07
CA ALA A 275 -1.96 14.37 3.89
C ALA A 275 -3.17 15.26 4.18
N ALA A 276 -3.88 15.00 5.28
CA ALA A 276 -5.10 15.74 5.63
C ALA A 276 -4.92 17.27 5.68
N PRO A 277 -3.81 17.83 6.24
CA PRO A 277 -3.61 19.28 6.26
C PRO A 277 -3.39 19.92 4.89
N LEU A 278 -3.12 19.11 3.86
CA LEU A 278 -2.99 19.55 2.48
C LEU A 278 -4.33 19.48 1.72
N LEU A 279 -5.44 19.16 2.39
CA LEU A 279 -6.77 19.20 1.78
C LEU A 279 -7.31 20.62 1.72
N LYS A 280 -7.98 20.95 0.61
CA LYS A 280 -8.33 22.33 0.28
C LYS A 280 -9.62 22.81 0.94
N GLU A 281 -10.71 22.08 0.75
CA GLU A 281 -12.08 22.52 1.06
C GLU A 281 -12.83 21.44 1.85
N PRO A 282 -13.34 21.76 3.05
CA PRO A 282 -14.22 20.87 3.80
C PRO A 282 -15.45 20.43 2.99
N GLY A 283 -15.88 19.19 3.18
CA GLY A 283 -17.06 18.59 2.55
C GLY A 283 -16.86 18.16 1.09
N SER A 284 -15.75 18.54 0.45
CA SER A 284 -15.46 18.19 -0.94
C SER A 284 -14.07 17.59 -1.15
N SER A 285 -13.14 17.84 -0.22
CA SER A 285 -11.77 17.33 -0.30
C SER A 285 -11.57 16.05 0.51
N ASP A 286 -10.77 15.12 -0.01
CA ASP A 286 -10.55 13.82 0.65
C ASP A 286 -9.11 13.27 0.48
N VAL A 287 -8.67 12.53 1.48
CA VAL A 287 -7.51 11.63 1.38
C VAL A 287 -8.03 10.20 1.25
N ARG A 288 -7.43 9.44 0.32
CA ARG A 288 -7.80 8.04 0.10
C ARG A 288 -6.59 7.15 -0.11
N PHE A 289 -6.70 5.93 0.40
CA PHE A 289 -5.66 4.91 0.31
C PHE A 289 -6.28 3.52 0.36
N THR A 290 -5.51 2.50 0.02
CA THR A 290 -5.90 1.10 0.14
C THR A 290 -4.91 0.38 1.05
N VAL A 291 -5.35 -0.71 1.67
CA VAL A 291 -4.52 -1.57 2.50
C VAL A 291 -4.42 -2.90 1.74
N LEU A 292 -3.24 -3.23 1.24
CA LEU A 292 -3.00 -4.44 0.42
C LEU A 292 -2.13 -5.47 1.15
N LEU A 293 -1.17 -5.02 1.94
CA LEU A 293 -0.19 -5.90 2.58
C LEU A 293 -0.75 -6.57 3.85
N ASN A 294 -1.44 -5.80 4.69
CA ASN A 294 -1.89 -6.24 6.01
C ASN A 294 -3.40 -6.54 6.17
N PRO A 295 -4.29 -6.59 5.15
CA PRO A 295 -5.71 -6.89 5.38
C PRO A 295 -5.99 -8.15 6.21
N PRO A 296 -5.26 -9.28 6.04
CA PRO A 296 -5.51 -10.48 6.85
C PRO A 296 -5.28 -10.31 8.36
N LYS A 297 -4.65 -9.20 8.78
CA LYS A 297 -4.43 -8.88 10.19
C LYS A 297 -5.63 -8.19 10.85
N PHE A 298 -6.56 -7.64 10.08
CA PHE A 298 -7.66 -6.83 10.60
C PHE A 298 -9.01 -7.43 10.22
N LYS A 299 -9.88 -7.63 11.23
CA LYS A 299 -11.26 -8.10 11.01
C LYS A 299 -12.23 -6.94 10.84
N THR A 300 -11.94 -5.81 11.47
CA THR A 300 -12.80 -4.61 11.46
C THR A 300 -11.98 -3.34 11.30
N HIS A 301 -12.64 -2.26 10.90
CA HIS A 301 -12.03 -0.94 10.75
C HIS A 301 -11.51 -0.39 12.08
N GLU A 302 -12.22 -0.66 13.17
CA GLU A 302 -11.84 -0.21 14.52
C GLU A 302 -10.52 -0.84 14.97
N GLN A 303 -10.27 -2.11 14.62
CA GLN A 303 -8.99 -2.78 14.91
C GLN A 303 -7.83 -2.11 14.16
N PHE A 304 -8.02 -1.84 12.87
CA PHE A 304 -7.04 -1.12 12.06
C PHE A 304 -6.76 0.29 12.59
N GLN A 305 -7.81 1.03 12.97
CA GLN A 305 -7.70 2.37 13.55
C GLN A 305 -7.03 2.36 14.93
N ALA A 306 -7.33 1.35 15.77
CA ALA A 306 -6.68 1.16 17.06
C ALA A 306 -5.19 0.88 16.89
N GLU A 307 -4.82 -0.01 15.98
CA GLU A 307 -3.43 -0.41 15.75
C GLU A 307 -2.58 0.75 15.25
N TYR A 308 -3.03 1.40 14.18
CA TYR A 308 -2.22 2.41 13.50
C TYR A 308 -2.38 3.82 14.02
N ALA A 309 -3.44 4.10 14.79
CA ALA A 309 -3.71 5.46 15.25
C ALA A 309 -4.06 5.58 16.74
N LEU A 310 -4.13 4.46 17.48
CA LEU A 310 -4.59 4.42 18.87
C LEU A 310 -5.97 5.08 19.09
N MET A 311 -6.79 5.12 18.04
CA MET A 311 -8.12 5.73 18.03
C MET A 311 -9.12 4.77 17.41
N PRO A 312 -9.61 3.77 18.16
CA PRO A 312 -10.53 2.76 17.63
C PRO A 312 -11.87 3.32 17.12
N SER A 313 -12.22 4.56 17.49
CA SER A 313 -13.47 5.19 17.12
C SER A 313 -13.24 6.24 16.02
N GLU A 314 -13.99 6.13 14.93
CA GLU A 314 -14.08 7.16 13.89
C GLU A 314 -14.49 8.52 14.45
N ALA A 315 -15.28 8.55 15.52
CA ALA A 315 -15.67 9.79 16.19
C ALA A 315 -14.44 10.49 16.82
N ASN A 316 -13.50 9.73 17.38
CA ASN A 316 -12.26 10.31 17.90
C ASN A 316 -11.42 10.90 16.77
N ILE A 317 -11.29 10.17 15.66
CA ILE A 317 -10.56 10.66 14.48
C ILE A 317 -11.22 11.93 13.94
N THR A 318 -12.56 11.94 13.84
CA THR A 318 -13.31 13.13 13.41
C THR A 318 -13.06 14.31 14.34
N ASN A 319 -13.10 14.10 15.65
CA ASN A 319 -12.91 15.17 16.64
C ASN A 319 -11.47 15.72 16.70
N HIS A 320 -10.47 14.92 16.31
CA HIS A 320 -9.06 15.30 16.39
C HIS A 320 -8.49 15.83 15.07
N PHE A 321 -8.99 15.33 13.94
CA PHE A 321 -8.43 15.61 12.61
C PHE A 321 -9.43 16.23 11.65
N ASP A 322 -10.66 16.47 12.09
CA ASP A 322 -11.76 16.95 11.25
C ASP A 322 -11.98 16.06 10.02
N LEU A 323 -11.74 14.75 10.16
CA LEU A 323 -11.85 13.78 9.07
C LEU A 323 -12.92 12.74 9.38
N LYS A 324 -13.83 12.55 8.44
CA LYS A 324 -14.89 11.53 8.52
C LYS A 324 -14.68 10.48 7.43
N ARG A 325 -14.74 9.21 7.82
CA ARG A 325 -14.70 8.12 6.85
C ARG A 325 -15.99 8.10 6.02
N VAL A 326 -15.84 7.95 4.71
CA VAL A 326 -16.94 7.76 3.78
C VAL A 326 -17.11 6.25 3.59
N PRO A 327 -18.18 5.63 4.11
CA PRO A 327 -18.39 4.20 3.97
C PRO A 327 -18.58 3.85 2.49
N PRO A 328 -18.09 2.69 2.04
CA PRO A 328 -18.32 2.21 0.68
C PRO A 328 -19.81 1.92 0.48
N PRO A 329 -20.26 1.84 -0.79
CA PRO A 329 -21.57 1.28 -1.10
C PRO A 329 -21.71 -0.11 -0.47
N PRO A 330 -22.90 -0.50 0.00
CA PRO A 330 -23.11 -1.84 0.54
C PRO A 330 -22.72 -2.89 -0.51
N PRO A 331 -21.91 -3.91 -0.17
CA PRO A 331 -21.51 -4.91 -1.12
C PRO A 331 -22.71 -5.79 -1.51
N SER A 332 -22.66 -6.37 -2.70
CA SER A 332 -23.68 -7.33 -3.18
C SER A 332 -23.66 -8.65 -2.41
N MET A 333 -22.50 -9.05 -1.89
CA MET A 333 -22.30 -10.17 -0.98
C MET A 333 -21.28 -9.82 0.10
N SER A 334 -21.50 -10.30 1.32
CA SER A 334 -20.53 -10.12 2.40
C SER A 334 -19.26 -10.93 2.14
N HIS A 335 -18.10 -10.34 2.42
CA HIS A 335 -16.81 -10.99 2.21
C HIS A 335 -16.51 -11.98 3.36
N PRO A 336 -16.06 -13.21 3.07
CA PRO A 336 -15.83 -14.24 4.09
C PRO A 336 -14.75 -13.89 5.11
N LEU A 337 -13.83 -12.98 4.75
CA LEU A 337 -12.76 -12.50 5.64
C LEU A 337 -13.17 -11.27 6.49
N GLY A 338 -14.42 -10.80 6.37
CA GLY A 338 -14.98 -9.71 7.17
C GLY A 338 -15.10 -8.38 6.41
N SER A 339 -15.81 -7.42 7.02
CA SER A 339 -16.17 -6.14 6.40
C SER A 339 -14.98 -5.24 6.07
N PHE A 340 -13.81 -5.47 6.69
CA PHE A 340 -12.58 -4.77 6.35
C PHE A 340 -12.11 -5.04 4.91
N PHE A 341 -12.39 -6.24 4.39
CA PHE A 341 -12.01 -6.64 3.02
C PHE A 341 -12.97 -6.13 1.95
N GLU A 342 -14.15 -5.64 2.34
CA GLU A 342 -15.17 -5.14 1.42
C GLU A 342 -14.81 -3.73 0.90
N GLU A 343 -13.86 -3.06 1.54
CA GLU A 343 -13.48 -1.68 1.23
C GLU A 343 -12.19 -1.61 0.41
N SER A 344 -12.34 -1.42 -0.91
CA SER A 344 -11.17 -1.30 -1.80
C SER A 344 -10.34 -0.04 -1.53
N TYR A 345 -10.99 1.05 -1.12
CA TYR A 345 -10.34 2.31 -0.75
C TYR A 345 -10.97 2.91 0.49
N PHE A 346 -10.12 3.22 1.46
CA PHE A 346 -10.45 3.96 2.68
C PHE A 346 -10.47 5.44 2.32
N VAL A 347 -11.66 6.03 2.30
CA VAL A 347 -11.85 7.44 1.94
C VAL A 347 -12.15 8.25 3.19
N TRP A 348 -11.28 9.20 3.52
CA TRP A 348 -11.44 10.13 4.64
C TRP A 348 -11.64 11.53 4.12
N GLN A 349 -12.85 12.05 4.30
CA GLN A 349 -13.27 13.36 3.80
C GLN A 349 -13.09 14.42 4.89
N LEU A 350 -12.46 15.55 4.51
CA LEU A 350 -12.32 16.72 5.37
C LEU A 350 -13.69 17.28 5.73
N GLN A 351 -13.91 17.52 7.01
CA GLN A 351 -15.12 18.12 7.56
C GLN A 351 -14.80 19.55 8.03
N PRO A 352 -15.83 20.42 8.16
CA PRO A 352 -15.65 21.71 8.79
C PRO A 352 -15.21 21.49 10.24
N GLY A 353 -13.97 21.87 10.54
CA GLY A 353 -13.43 21.77 11.89
C GLY A 353 -13.89 22.90 12.78
N GLU A 354 -14.17 22.58 14.04
CA GLU A 354 -14.18 23.58 15.11
C GLU A 354 -12.81 23.58 15.78
N LYS A 355 -12.14 24.73 15.84
CA LYS A 355 -10.91 24.84 16.62
C LYS A 355 -11.21 24.43 18.05
N LEU A 356 -10.54 23.38 18.52
CA LEU A 356 -10.64 22.95 19.91
C LEU A 356 -10.33 24.17 20.80
N PRO A 357 -11.25 24.56 21.70
CA PRO A 357 -10.98 25.56 22.73
C PRO A 357 -9.72 25.16 23.49
N TRP A 358 -8.94 26.14 23.94
CA TRP A 358 -7.69 25.90 24.65
C TRP A 358 -7.87 24.94 25.85
N GLU A 359 -9.03 25.01 26.49
CA GLU A 359 -9.41 24.19 27.64
C GLU A 359 -9.62 22.71 27.30
N LYS A 360 -9.83 22.39 26.01
CA LYS A 360 -9.99 21.02 25.50
C LYS A 360 -8.71 20.45 24.88
N LEU A 361 -7.65 21.26 24.73
CA LEU A 361 -6.35 20.76 24.29
C LEU A 361 -5.72 19.90 25.38
N MET A 362 -4.97 18.89 24.96
CA MET A 362 -4.25 18.02 25.87
C MET A 362 -3.25 18.84 26.69
N ALA A 363 -3.35 18.76 28.02
CA ALA A 363 -2.40 19.45 28.88
C ALA A 363 -1.00 18.86 28.65
N ARG A 364 0.04 19.69 28.70
CA ARG A 364 1.44 19.26 28.49
C ARG A 364 1.83 17.94 29.21
N PRO A 365 1.46 17.70 30.48
CA PRO A 365 1.79 16.44 31.15
C PRO A 365 1.06 15.21 30.60
N GLN A 366 -0.09 15.39 29.95
CA GLN A 366 -0.81 14.33 29.25
C GLN A 366 -0.18 14.05 27.88
N LEU A 367 0.28 15.10 27.18
CA LEU A 367 1.00 14.96 25.92
C LEU A 367 2.35 14.26 26.11
N GLU A 368 3.11 14.65 27.14
CA GLU A 368 4.37 13.99 27.52
C GLU A 368 4.14 12.51 27.87
N ARG A 369 3.01 12.18 28.51
CA ARG A 369 2.62 10.79 28.78
C ARG A 369 2.28 10.01 27.51
N LEU A 370 1.52 10.60 26.60
CA LEU A 370 1.18 9.97 25.32
C LEU A 370 2.44 9.66 24.51
N ILE A 371 3.39 10.60 24.47
CA ILE A 371 4.67 10.44 23.77
C ILE A 371 5.51 9.33 24.40
N SER A 372 5.60 9.29 25.74
CA SER A 372 6.28 8.19 26.44
C SER A 372 5.60 6.84 26.18
N GLN A 373 4.26 6.80 26.13
CA GLN A 373 3.50 5.59 25.82
C GLN A 373 3.74 5.11 24.39
N LEU A 374 3.78 6.00 23.40
CA LEU A 374 4.12 5.63 22.02
C LEU A 374 5.50 4.98 21.94
N HIS A 375 6.50 5.57 22.59
CA HIS A 375 7.85 4.99 22.67
C HIS A 375 7.86 3.62 23.37
N GLU A 376 7.16 3.49 24.49
CA GLU A 376 7.07 2.24 25.27
C GLU A 376 6.31 1.13 24.53
N LEU A 377 5.35 1.47 23.67
CA LEU A 377 4.62 0.55 22.80
C LEU A 377 5.43 0.06 21.60
N GLY A 378 6.71 0.43 21.50
CA GLY A 378 7.61 -0.03 20.44
C GLY A 378 7.52 0.78 19.15
N TYR A 379 6.86 1.94 19.15
CA TYR A 379 6.99 2.88 18.03
C TYR A 379 8.48 3.28 17.92
N PRO A 380 9.07 3.24 16.71
CA PRO A 380 10.49 3.51 16.55
C PRO A 380 10.86 4.86 17.16
N ALA A 381 11.94 4.91 17.97
CA ALA A 381 12.34 6.13 18.66
C ALA A 381 12.57 7.31 17.71
N HIS A 382 12.99 7.04 16.47
CA HIS A 382 13.15 8.06 15.44
C HIS A 382 11.82 8.58 14.86
N TRP A 383 10.70 7.85 14.98
CA TRP A 383 9.35 8.38 14.69
C TRP A 383 8.88 9.35 15.75
N VAL A 384 8.97 8.94 17.02
CA VAL A 384 8.57 9.77 18.16
C VAL A 384 9.45 11.01 18.24
N SER A 385 10.76 10.83 18.05
CA SER A 385 11.72 11.92 17.92
C SER A 385 11.48 12.78 16.69
N GLY A 386 11.06 12.21 15.56
CA GLY A 386 10.72 12.95 14.35
C GLY A 386 9.54 13.88 14.59
N ILE A 387 8.42 13.37 15.11
CA ILE A 387 7.24 14.17 15.44
C ILE A 387 7.58 15.28 16.44
N LEU A 388 8.35 14.96 17.48
CA LEU A 388 8.80 15.94 18.48
C LEU A 388 9.76 16.99 17.91
N SER A 389 10.74 16.57 17.11
CA SER A 389 11.69 17.45 16.44
C SER A 389 10.95 18.38 15.50
N SER A 390 9.95 17.92 14.76
CA SER A 390 9.21 18.76 13.82
C SER A 390 8.21 19.70 14.46
N ILE A 391 7.63 19.32 15.60
CA ILE A 391 6.89 20.26 16.46
C ILE A 391 7.82 21.36 16.98
N CYS A 392 9.08 21.04 17.27
CA CYS A 392 10.06 21.98 17.82
C CYS A 392 10.86 22.78 16.76
N GLU A 393 11.08 22.24 15.57
CA GLU A 393 12.06 22.71 14.57
C GLU A 393 11.44 22.95 13.18
N GLY A 394 10.18 22.57 12.96
CA GLY A 394 9.46 22.83 11.70
C GLY A 394 9.92 22.00 10.49
N THR A 395 10.59 20.86 10.70
CA THR A 395 11.05 19.96 9.60
C THR A 395 10.94 18.48 10.02
N ILE A 396 10.36 17.59 9.19
CA ILE A 396 10.27 16.12 9.40
C ILE A 396 11.14 15.39 8.39
N THR A 397 11.85 14.33 8.80
CA THR A 397 12.32 13.25 7.90
C THR A 397 12.13 11.91 8.61
N THR A 398 11.48 10.92 7.98
CA THR A 398 11.28 9.58 8.58
C THR A 398 11.75 8.49 7.61
N THR A 399 12.37 7.42 8.14
CA THR A 399 12.77 6.23 7.36
C THR A 399 12.26 5.00 8.08
N THR A 400 11.10 4.50 7.69
CA THR A 400 10.46 3.37 8.38
C THR A 400 9.81 2.38 7.46
N ARG A 401 9.75 1.15 7.98
CA ARG A 401 9.16 -0.03 7.37
C ARG A 401 8.08 -0.56 8.31
N ALA A 402 7.08 -1.24 7.74
CA ALA A 402 6.00 -1.87 8.48
C ALA A 402 6.52 -2.91 9.52
N PRO A 403 5.84 -3.08 10.67
CA PRO A 403 6.13 -4.18 11.57
C PRO A 403 5.86 -5.52 10.88
N THR A 404 6.83 -6.44 10.90
CA THR A 404 6.73 -7.78 10.29
C THR A 404 6.13 -8.85 11.22
N ALA A 405 5.78 -8.47 12.44
CA ALA A 405 5.13 -9.32 13.44
C ALA A 405 4.08 -8.51 14.19
N GLU A 406 3.06 -9.17 14.74
CA GLU A 406 2.18 -8.57 15.75
C GLU A 406 3.06 -8.12 16.91
N VAL A 407 3.17 -6.80 17.11
CA VAL A 407 4.01 -6.23 18.17
C VAL A 407 3.38 -6.49 19.55
N ILE A 408 2.10 -6.87 19.60
CA ILE A 408 1.36 -7.05 20.84
C ILE A 408 0.65 -8.41 20.84
N THR A 409 1.30 -9.43 21.39
CA THR A 409 0.54 -10.39 22.22
C THR A 409 0.45 -9.75 23.59
N PRO A 410 -0.74 -9.36 24.09
CA PRO A 410 -0.83 -8.71 25.40
C PRO A 410 -0.35 -9.70 26.46
N GLN A 411 0.83 -9.47 27.00
CA GLN A 411 1.21 -10.08 28.27
C GLN A 411 0.52 -9.25 29.34
N GLU A 412 -0.27 -9.90 30.19
CA GLU A 412 -1.00 -9.27 31.28
C GLU A 412 -0.40 -9.71 32.60
N LEU A 413 -0.01 -8.75 33.44
CA LEU A 413 0.36 -9.01 34.82
C LEU A 413 -0.90 -8.93 35.69
N VAL A 414 -1.26 -10.06 36.30
CA VAL A 414 -2.48 -10.18 37.10
C VAL A 414 -2.13 -10.28 38.58
N PHE A 415 -2.56 -9.30 39.37
CA PHE A 415 -2.49 -9.32 40.83
C PHE A 415 -3.80 -9.88 41.38
N TRP A 416 -3.69 -10.97 42.15
CA TRP A 416 -4.81 -11.63 42.80
C TRP A 416 -4.84 -11.26 44.28
N ASP A 417 -5.97 -10.77 44.76
CA ASP A 417 -6.23 -10.57 46.18
C ASP A 417 -6.43 -11.93 46.86
N VAL A 418 -5.43 -12.34 47.64
CA VAL A 418 -5.42 -13.62 48.37
C VAL A 418 -6.57 -13.75 49.38
N SER A 419 -7.18 -12.64 49.81
CA SER A 419 -8.38 -12.68 50.67
C SER A 419 -9.59 -13.30 49.98
N GLN A 420 -9.60 -13.31 48.63
CA GLN A 420 -10.64 -13.93 47.81
C GLN A 420 -10.43 -15.45 47.63
N GLY A 421 -9.44 -16.04 48.30
CA GLY A 421 -9.11 -17.46 48.24
C GLY A 421 -8.06 -17.78 47.18
N LYS A 422 -8.11 -19.00 46.62
CA LYS A 422 -7.15 -19.44 45.59
C LYS A 422 -7.53 -18.86 44.22
N PRO A 423 -6.56 -18.41 43.40
CA PRO A 423 -6.85 -17.92 42.06
C PRO A 423 -7.50 -19.03 41.21
N PRO A 424 -8.52 -18.69 40.42
CA PRO A 424 -9.25 -19.66 39.62
C PRO A 424 -8.38 -20.21 38.49
N ARG A 425 -8.58 -21.49 38.16
CA ARG A 425 -7.81 -22.17 37.10
C ARG A 425 -8.07 -21.61 35.69
N LYS A 426 -9.20 -20.93 35.48
CA LYS A 426 -9.62 -20.36 34.19
C LYS A 426 -9.80 -18.84 34.30
N LEU A 427 -8.69 -18.13 34.53
CA LEU A 427 -8.67 -16.67 34.66
C LEU A 427 -9.30 -15.95 33.46
N ARG A 428 -9.06 -16.43 32.23
CA ARG A 428 -9.62 -15.82 31.01
C ARG A 428 -11.15 -15.73 31.03
N THR A 429 -11.84 -16.82 31.37
CA THR A 429 -13.31 -16.83 31.44
C THR A 429 -13.85 -15.90 32.54
N LEU A 430 -13.08 -15.70 33.61
CA LEU A 430 -13.43 -14.77 34.68
C LEU A 430 -13.20 -13.30 34.28
N LEU A 431 -12.20 -13.02 33.44
CA LEU A 431 -11.81 -11.67 33.03
C LEU A 431 -12.58 -11.16 31.80
N SER A 432 -13.01 -12.06 30.91
CA SER A 432 -13.86 -11.74 29.75
C SER A 432 -15.22 -11.16 30.16
N ASP A 433 -15.58 -10.00 29.60
CA ASP A 433 -16.90 -9.36 29.72
C ASP A 433 -17.65 -9.25 28.38
N ASP A 434 -17.13 -9.90 27.34
CA ASP A 434 -17.58 -9.93 25.94
C ASP A 434 -18.77 -10.88 25.69
N GLU A 435 -19.73 -10.95 26.62
CA GLU A 435 -20.92 -11.83 26.58
C GLU A 435 -20.65 -13.36 26.59
N VAL A 436 -19.39 -13.80 26.49
CA VAL A 436 -18.96 -15.22 26.55
C VAL A 436 -18.34 -15.59 27.92
N GLY A 437 -18.02 -14.59 28.75
CA GLY A 437 -17.40 -14.76 30.07
C GLY A 437 -18.38 -15.01 31.24
N ASP A 438 -17.83 -15.22 32.45
CA ASP A 438 -18.62 -15.44 33.67
C ASP A 438 -19.29 -14.15 34.15
N GLY A 439 -20.60 -14.04 33.87
CA GLY A 439 -21.45 -12.90 34.25
C GLY A 439 -21.98 -12.93 35.68
N SER A 440 -21.65 -13.93 36.51
CA SER A 440 -22.19 -14.04 37.87
C SER A 440 -21.83 -12.85 38.75
N ALA A 441 -22.69 -12.51 39.72
CA ALA A 441 -22.43 -11.43 40.67
C ALA A 441 -21.13 -11.64 41.48
N ALA A 442 -20.76 -12.91 41.72
CA ALA A 442 -19.49 -13.28 42.34
C ALA A 442 -18.30 -12.97 41.43
N ALA A 443 -18.37 -13.33 40.14
CA ALA A 443 -17.34 -13.02 39.15
C ALA A 443 -17.16 -11.51 38.96
N GLN A 444 -18.26 -10.75 38.93
CA GLN A 444 -18.22 -9.28 38.89
C GLN A 444 -17.58 -8.67 40.14
N ALA A 445 -17.89 -9.18 41.34
CA ALA A 445 -17.27 -8.71 42.57
C ALA A 445 -15.75 -8.96 42.59
N ILE A 446 -15.32 -10.13 42.09
CA ILE A 446 -13.90 -10.49 41.97
C ILE A 446 -13.20 -9.60 40.93
N ARG A 447 -13.80 -9.32 39.76
CA ARG A 447 -13.21 -8.39 38.78
C ARG A 447 -13.03 -6.98 39.36
N ASN A 448 -14.02 -6.50 40.11
CA ASN A 448 -14.02 -5.14 40.63
C ASN A 448 -13.06 -4.94 41.82
N LYS A 449 -12.89 -5.97 42.66
CA LYS A 449 -12.17 -5.83 43.94
C LYS A 449 -11.03 -6.83 44.14
N GLY A 450 -11.18 -8.04 43.61
CA GLY A 450 -10.28 -9.17 43.85
C GLY A 450 -9.13 -9.33 42.85
N ILE A 451 -9.18 -8.62 41.71
CA ILE A 451 -8.14 -8.66 40.69
C ILE A 451 -7.73 -7.25 40.27
N ARG A 452 -6.42 -7.07 40.04
CA ARG A 452 -5.88 -5.93 39.30
C ARG A 452 -5.08 -6.47 38.12
N VAL A 453 -5.43 -6.03 36.91
CA VAL A 453 -4.72 -6.40 35.69
C VAL A 453 -3.90 -5.21 35.24
N VAL A 454 -2.63 -5.45 34.94
CA VAL A 454 -1.70 -4.47 34.40
C VAL A 454 -1.22 -5.02 33.05
N SER A 455 -1.67 -4.39 31.97
CA SER A 455 -1.28 -4.74 30.59
C SER A 455 -0.07 -3.96 30.08
N ALA A 456 0.43 -3.00 30.87
CA ALA A 456 1.61 -2.19 30.55
C ALA A 456 2.66 -2.33 31.66
N PHE A 457 3.68 -3.14 31.41
CA PHE A 457 4.79 -3.37 32.33
C PHE A 457 6.09 -3.67 31.57
N ARG A 458 7.22 -3.39 32.20
CA ARG A 458 8.56 -3.75 31.71
C ARG A 458 9.10 -4.90 32.53
N TYR A 459 9.26 -6.07 31.92
CA TYR A 459 9.99 -7.18 32.52
C TYR A 459 11.50 -7.03 32.27
N MET A 460 12.29 -7.06 33.34
CA MET A 460 13.75 -7.02 33.29
C MET A 460 14.30 -8.41 33.55
N VAL A 461 14.59 -9.14 32.46
CA VAL A 461 15.02 -10.55 32.47
C VAL A 461 16.19 -10.79 33.43
N ASP A 462 17.21 -9.93 33.39
CA ASP A 462 18.44 -10.07 34.18
C ASP A 462 18.22 -10.01 35.70
N THR A 463 17.11 -9.40 36.12
CA THR A 463 16.76 -9.22 37.54
C THR A 463 15.47 -9.95 37.92
N GLU A 464 14.85 -10.65 36.97
CA GLU A 464 13.52 -11.25 37.08
C GLU A 464 12.48 -10.30 37.71
N SER A 465 12.58 -9.00 37.42
CA SER A 465 11.74 -7.97 38.03
C SER A 465 10.80 -7.34 37.03
N VAL A 466 9.63 -6.90 37.51
CA VAL A 466 8.61 -6.25 36.68
C VAL A 466 8.40 -4.83 37.17
N ASN A 467 8.60 -3.85 36.30
CA ASN A 467 8.32 -2.44 36.57
C ASN A 467 6.99 -2.05 35.92
N PHE A 468 6.10 -1.43 36.68
CA PHE A 468 4.80 -0.98 36.20
C PHE A 468 4.36 0.25 36.99
N TRP A 469 3.42 0.99 36.41
CA TRP A 469 2.82 2.15 37.06
C TRP A 469 1.39 1.83 37.47
N LEU A 470 1.09 2.05 38.75
CA LEU A 470 -0.25 1.98 39.32
C LEU A 470 -0.52 3.29 40.06
N ARG A 471 -1.78 3.72 40.11
CA ARG A 471 -2.15 4.88 40.92
C ARG A 471 -1.78 4.62 42.38
N LYS A 472 -1.24 5.66 43.05
CA LYS A 472 -0.80 5.57 44.44
C LYS A 472 -1.87 5.04 45.39
N ASP A 473 -3.12 5.50 45.27
CA ASP A 473 -4.22 5.01 46.10
C ASP A 473 -4.56 3.53 45.88
N ILE A 474 -4.32 3.00 44.68
CA ILE A 474 -4.48 1.58 44.39
C ILE A 474 -3.34 0.78 45.02
N VAL A 475 -2.09 1.25 44.90
CA VAL A 475 -0.92 0.61 45.52
C VAL A 475 -1.04 0.62 47.06
N ASP A 476 -1.40 1.76 47.63
CA ASP A 476 -1.64 1.90 49.06
C ASP A 476 -2.76 0.94 49.51
N GLY A 477 -3.84 0.80 48.73
CA GLY A 477 -4.89 -0.19 48.97
C GLY A 477 -4.43 -1.65 48.88
N MET A 478 -3.54 -1.98 47.94
CA MET A 478 -2.95 -3.32 47.81
C MET A 478 -2.00 -3.64 48.98
N LEU A 479 -1.25 -2.65 49.47
CA LEU A 479 -0.29 -2.80 50.57
C LEU A 479 -0.93 -2.78 51.96
N SER A 480 -2.12 -2.17 52.09
CA SER A 480 -2.83 -2.07 53.36
C SER A 480 -3.35 -3.43 53.88
N GLY A 481 -3.41 -4.45 53.02
CA GLY A 481 -3.94 -5.78 53.34
C GLY A 481 -5.43 -5.76 53.73
N PRO A 482 -6.08 -6.93 53.85
CA PRO A 482 -7.39 -7.00 54.49
C PRO A 482 -7.23 -6.72 55.99
N GLY A 483 -8.02 -5.77 56.51
CA GLY A 483 -8.21 -5.61 57.96
C GLY A 483 -8.99 -6.76 58.57
#